data_AF-A0AAJ1ZXU6-F1
#
_entry.id   AF-A0AAJ1ZXU6-F1
#
_cell.length_a   1.000
_cell.length_b   1.000
_cell.length_c   1.000
_cell.angle_alpha   90.00
_cell.angle_beta   90.00
_cell.angle_gamma   90.00
#
_symmetry.space_group_name_H-M   'P 1'
#
loop_
_entity.id
_entity.type
_entity.pdbx_description
1 polymer ?
#
loop_
_entity_poly.entity_id
_entity_poly.type
_entity_poly.pdbx_seq_one_letter_code
_entity_poly.pdbx_strand_id
1 'polypeptide(L)'
;MTKITEAIVLRHTTAAGLIDFFFERFDTAHASDSELEYLAGFTGTVADMADSLSTLTAGIGMLVSADSRSENKHLRTEALQGKDEPVLLFHVAAEIELIARIAEIAADSNCYLQRRLTDRLKVARSSRSCFDEYSSQEANHG
;
A
#
# COMPACT_ATOMS: atom_id res chain seq x y z
N MET A 1 -2.75 29.18 -19.93
CA MET A 1 -3.32 28.06 -19.17
C MET A 1 -2.56 27.94 -17.87
N THR A 2 -3.27 27.96 -16.76
CA THR A 2 -2.75 28.23 -15.41
C THR A 2 -1.99 27.01 -14.85
N LYS A 3 -0.83 27.23 -14.22
CA LYS A 3 0.05 26.22 -13.59
C LYS A 3 -0.66 25.18 -12.68
N ILE A 4 -1.88 25.49 -12.24
CA ILE A 4 -2.74 24.60 -11.46
C ILE A 4 -3.20 23.39 -12.29
N THR A 5 -3.45 23.58 -13.59
CA THR A 5 -3.86 22.48 -14.47
C THR A 5 -2.71 21.53 -14.76
N GLU A 6 -1.47 22.02 -14.84
CA GLU A 6 -0.26 21.16 -14.94
C GLU A 6 -0.05 20.32 -13.68
N ALA A 7 -0.22 20.89 -12.49
CA ALA A 7 -0.10 20.15 -11.24
C ALA A 7 -1.19 19.07 -11.06
N ILE A 8 -2.41 19.33 -11.54
CA ILE A 8 -3.51 18.36 -11.52
C ILE A 8 -3.30 17.26 -12.57
N VAL A 9 -2.77 17.58 -13.74
CA VAL A 9 -2.41 16.57 -14.76
C VAL A 9 -1.21 15.72 -14.29
N LEU A 10 -0.24 16.31 -13.58
CA LEU A 10 0.87 15.56 -12.99
C LEU A 10 0.41 14.56 -11.91
N ARG A 11 -0.61 14.92 -11.11
CA ARG A 11 -1.22 13.98 -10.15
C ARG A 11 -1.81 12.72 -10.83
N HIS A 12 -2.17 12.79 -12.11
CA HIS A 12 -2.70 11.65 -12.87
C HIS A 12 -1.64 10.82 -13.61
N THR A 13 -0.36 11.23 -13.61
CA THR A 13 0.73 10.54 -14.30
C THR A 13 1.79 9.98 -13.34
N THR A 14 1.46 9.76 -12.07
CA THR A 14 2.33 9.04 -11.13
C THR A 14 1.98 7.54 -11.13
N ALA A 15 2.92 6.70 -10.71
CA ALA A 15 2.66 5.27 -10.54
C ALA A 15 1.53 5.01 -9.53
N ALA A 16 1.48 5.81 -8.45
CA ALA A 16 0.39 5.77 -7.48
C ALA A 16 -0.95 6.12 -8.14
N GLY A 17 -1.02 7.19 -8.94
CA GLY A 17 -2.24 7.58 -9.67
C GLY A 17 -2.69 6.53 -10.68
N LEU A 18 -1.76 5.77 -11.27
CA LEU A 18 -2.10 4.63 -12.13
C LEU A 18 -2.72 3.47 -11.34
N ILE A 19 -2.15 3.16 -10.17
CA ILE A 19 -2.70 2.15 -9.26
C ILE A 19 -4.10 2.56 -8.80
N ASP A 20 -4.30 3.83 -8.45
CA ASP A 20 -5.61 4.38 -8.09
C ASP A 20 -6.64 4.16 -9.18
N PHE A 21 -6.28 4.53 -10.41
CA PHE A 21 -7.15 4.40 -11.56
C PHE A 21 -7.64 2.96 -11.78
N PHE A 22 -6.75 1.98 -11.60
CA PHE A 22 -7.10 0.57 -11.74
C PHE A 22 -7.88 0.06 -10.53
N PHE A 23 -7.47 0.41 -9.32
CA PHE A 23 -8.09 -0.09 -8.10
C PHE A 23 -9.50 0.47 -7.89
N GLU A 24 -9.76 1.73 -8.26
CA GLU A 24 -11.11 2.31 -8.29
C GLU A 24 -12.11 1.52 -9.15
N ARG A 25 -11.60 0.76 -10.13
CA ARG A 25 -12.41 -0.07 -11.04
C ARG A 25 -12.40 -1.54 -10.67
N PHE A 26 -11.61 -1.92 -9.68
CA PHE A 26 -11.54 -3.29 -9.19
C PHE A 26 -12.67 -3.52 -8.18
N ASP A 27 -13.56 -4.48 -8.49
CA ASP A 27 -14.67 -4.81 -7.59
C ASP A 27 -14.19 -5.73 -6.46
N THR A 28 -13.57 -5.13 -5.44
CA THR A 28 -13.04 -5.83 -4.26
C THR A 28 -14.13 -6.63 -3.52
N ALA A 29 -15.40 -6.22 -3.60
CA ALA A 29 -16.49 -6.91 -2.93
C ALA A 29 -16.79 -8.27 -3.56
N HIS A 30 -16.68 -8.36 -4.89
CA HIS A 30 -16.96 -9.59 -5.66
C HIS A 30 -15.70 -10.30 -6.18
N ALA A 31 -14.51 -9.74 -5.95
CA ALA A 31 -13.23 -10.39 -6.24
C ALA A 31 -13.15 -11.79 -5.61
N SER A 32 -12.49 -12.72 -6.29
CA SER A 32 -12.24 -14.07 -5.76
C SER A 32 -11.29 -14.04 -4.56
N ASP A 33 -11.34 -15.08 -3.72
CA ASP A 33 -10.42 -15.18 -2.57
C ASP A 33 -8.95 -15.19 -3.04
N SER A 34 -8.62 -15.83 -4.17
CA SER A 34 -7.26 -15.86 -4.72
C SER A 34 -6.76 -14.50 -5.21
N GLU A 35 -7.63 -13.66 -5.76
CA GLU A 35 -7.27 -12.29 -6.16
C GLU A 35 -7.00 -11.43 -4.92
N LEU A 36 -7.83 -11.55 -3.89
CA LEU A 36 -7.63 -10.84 -2.63
C LEU A 36 -6.38 -11.33 -1.88
N GLU A 37 -6.07 -12.63 -1.92
CA GLU A 37 -4.86 -13.20 -1.33
C GLU A 37 -3.61 -12.69 -2.04
N TYR A 38 -3.65 -12.61 -3.38
CA TYR A 38 -2.57 -12.03 -4.17
C TYR A 38 -2.31 -10.57 -3.78
N LEU A 39 -3.37 -9.76 -3.67
CA LEU A 39 -3.25 -8.36 -3.26
C LEU A 39 -2.79 -8.20 -1.80
N ALA A 40 -3.30 -9.02 -0.88
CA ALA A 40 -2.88 -9.02 0.52
C ALA A 40 -1.40 -9.43 0.71
N GLY A 41 -0.87 -10.25 -0.21
CA GLY A 41 0.50 -10.71 -0.21
C GLY A 41 1.55 -9.60 -0.35
N PHE A 42 1.17 -8.42 -0.85
CA PHE A 42 2.09 -7.29 -1.04
C PHE A 42 2.55 -6.62 0.27
N THR A 43 1.97 -6.97 1.42
CA THR A 43 2.40 -6.42 2.72
C THR A 43 3.90 -6.60 2.99
N GLY A 44 4.49 -7.74 2.60
CA GLY A 44 5.94 -7.97 2.70
C GLY A 44 6.73 -7.07 1.75
N THR A 45 6.30 -6.98 0.50
CA THR A 45 6.92 -6.12 -0.51
C THR A 45 6.89 -4.65 -0.12
N VAL A 46 5.80 -4.19 0.50
CA VAL A 46 5.67 -2.82 1.03
C VAL A 46 6.73 -2.54 2.09
N ALA A 47 6.98 -3.49 3.00
CA ALA A 47 8.01 -3.33 4.02
C ALA A 47 9.41 -3.23 3.39
N ASP A 48 9.72 -4.09 2.42
CA ASP A 48 11.01 -4.08 1.71
C ASP A 48 11.21 -2.78 0.92
N MET A 49 10.15 -2.28 0.26
CA MET A 49 10.18 -1.01 -0.45
C MET A 49 10.41 0.18 0.50
N ALA A 50 9.72 0.18 1.65
CA ALA A 50 9.88 1.22 2.66
C ALA A 50 11.30 1.24 3.26
N ASP A 51 11.87 0.07 3.54
CA ASP A 51 13.24 -0.05 4.05
C ASP A 51 14.28 0.41 3.01
N SER A 52 14.08 0.03 1.75
CA SER A 52 14.91 0.48 0.62
C SER A 52 14.86 2.00 0.48
N LEU A 53 13.67 2.59 0.52
CA LEU A 53 13.50 4.05 0.44
C LEU A 53 14.12 4.78 1.64
N SER A 54 14.00 4.21 2.84
CA SER A 54 14.65 4.73 4.05
C SER A 54 16.17 4.79 3.88
N THR A 55 16.77 3.69 3.40
CA THR A 55 18.22 3.60 3.15
C THR A 55 18.69 4.62 2.12
N LEU A 56 17.96 4.74 1.00
CA LEU A 56 18.28 5.72 -0.04
C LEU A 56 18.17 7.16 0.47
N THR A 57 17.08 7.48 1.17
CA THR A 57 16.82 8.83 1.71
C THR A 57 17.87 9.22 2.75
N ALA A 58 18.29 8.28 3.61
CA ALA A 58 19.37 8.50 4.57
C ALA A 58 20.71 8.76 3.86
N GLY A 59 21.04 7.98 2.82
CA GLY A 59 22.23 8.19 2.00
C GLY A 59 22.28 9.58 1.37
N ILE A 60 21.14 10.03 0.82
CA ILE A 60 21.02 11.38 0.26
C ILE A 60 21.18 12.44 1.36
N GLY A 61 20.54 12.26 2.51
CA GLY A 61 20.68 13.16 3.66
C GLY A 61 22.14 13.31 4.12
N MET A 62 22.92 12.22 4.10
CA MET A 62 24.35 12.28 4.40
C MET A 62 25.14 13.08 3.37
N LEU A 63 24.84 12.94 2.08
CA LEU A 63 25.47 13.71 1.01
C LEU A 63 25.16 15.21 1.14
N VAL A 64 23.89 15.56 1.39
CA VAL A 64 23.48 16.95 1.63
C VAL A 64 24.18 17.53 2.86
N SER A 65 24.24 16.76 3.96
CA SER A 65 24.93 17.17 5.19
C SER A 65 26.44 17.37 4.98
N ALA A 66 27.09 16.51 4.20
CA ALA A 66 28.50 16.64 3.85
C ALA A 66 28.77 17.91 3.02
N ASP A 67 27.93 18.19 2.02
CA ASP A 67 28.02 19.40 1.19
C ASP A 67 27.76 20.69 1.98
N SER A 68 26.83 20.64 2.94
CA SER A 68 26.47 21.79 3.78
C SER A 68 27.55 22.16 4.80
N ARG A 69 28.30 21.17 5.30
CA ARG A 69 29.33 21.35 6.34
C ARG A 69 30.72 21.70 5.80
N SER A 70 30.94 21.60 4.50
CA SER A 70 32.22 21.92 3.88
C SER A 70 32.41 23.45 3.79
N GLU A 71 33.29 24.01 4.62
CA GLU A 71 33.73 25.42 4.56
C GLU A 71 34.64 25.68 3.34
N ASN A 72 35.28 24.64 2.82
CA ASN A 72 36.10 24.71 1.61
C ASN A 72 35.24 24.51 0.37
N LYS A 73 35.05 25.59 -0.41
CA LYS A 73 34.35 25.54 -1.71
C LYS A 73 34.85 24.44 -2.64
N HIS A 74 36.13 24.07 -2.58
CA HIS A 74 36.74 23.03 -3.41
C HIS A 74 36.44 21.58 -2.98
N LEU A 75 35.90 21.38 -1.77
CA LEU A 75 35.51 20.07 -1.23
C LEU A 75 33.99 19.87 -1.22
N ARG A 76 33.21 20.82 -1.76
CA ARG A 76 31.79 20.61 -1.99
C ARG A 76 31.66 19.68 -3.19
N THR A 77 30.89 18.61 -3.02
CA THR A 77 30.63 17.63 -4.08
C THR A 77 29.76 18.25 -5.17
N GLU A 78 29.04 19.35 -4.85
CA GLU A 78 28.10 20.09 -5.71
C GLU A 78 27.00 19.20 -6.34
N ALA A 79 26.89 17.96 -5.90
CA ALA A 79 26.07 16.92 -6.52
C ALA A 79 24.57 17.14 -6.33
N LEU A 80 24.18 18.02 -5.40
CA LEU A 80 22.78 18.32 -5.03
C LEU A 80 22.53 19.83 -4.94
N GLN A 81 23.05 20.63 -5.89
CA GLN A 81 22.82 22.08 -5.89
C GLN A 81 21.77 22.51 -6.93
N GLY A 82 20.99 23.54 -6.58
CA GLY A 82 20.10 24.23 -7.51
C GLY A 82 18.79 23.50 -7.78
N LYS A 83 18.59 23.01 -9.01
CA LYS A 83 17.31 22.42 -9.45
C LYS A 83 17.16 20.94 -9.07
N ASP A 84 18.23 20.28 -8.66
CA ASP A 84 18.24 18.84 -8.42
C ASP A 84 17.65 18.45 -7.05
N GLU A 85 17.76 19.34 -6.06
CA GLU A 85 17.22 19.12 -4.71
C GLU A 85 15.67 19.08 -4.69
N PRO A 86 14.92 20.02 -5.31
CA PRO A 86 13.47 19.89 -5.44
C PRO A 86 13.03 18.65 -6.22
N VAL A 87 13.74 18.29 -7.30
CA VAL A 87 13.41 17.12 -8.14
C VAL A 87 13.56 15.83 -7.34
N LEU A 88 14.62 15.71 -6.55
CA LEU A 88 14.84 14.57 -5.69
C LEU A 88 13.75 14.45 -4.59
N LEU A 89 13.37 15.57 -3.97
CA LEU A 89 12.27 15.58 -3.00
C LEU A 89 10.93 15.18 -3.64
N PHE A 90 10.67 15.59 -4.89
CA PHE A 90 9.50 15.13 -5.63
C PHE A 90 9.53 13.63 -5.90
N HIS A 91 10.69 13.06 -6.25
CA HIS A 91 10.81 11.60 -6.41
C HIS A 91 10.58 10.84 -5.11
N VAL A 92 11.18 11.29 -4.00
CA VAL A 92 10.94 10.67 -2.68
C VAL A 92 9.46 10.75 -2.31
N ALA A 93 8.81 11.90 -2.53
CA ALA A 93 7.38 12.04 -2.27
C ALA A 93 6.53 11.09 -3.13
N ALA A 94 6.86 10.94 -4.41
CA ALA A 94 6.16 10.04 -5.32
C ALA A 94 6.32 8.55 -4.93
N GLU A 95 7.50 8.15 -4.47
CA GLU A 95 7.74 6.79 -3.96
C GLU A 95 7.01 6.54 -2.64
N ILE A 96 6.97 7.52 -1.72
CA ILE A 96 6.14 7.42 -0.50
C ILE A 96 4.67 7.23 -0.86
N GLU A 97 4.15 8.02 -1.80
CA GLU A 97 2.77 7.92 -2.27
C GLU A 97 2.47 6.53 -2.86
N LEU A 98 3.37 6.00 -3.69
CA LEU A 98 3.27 4.66 -4.27
C LEU A 98 3.23 3.56 -3.19
N ILE A 99 4.19 3.59 -2.26
CA ILE A 99 4.28 2.60 -1.17
C ILE A 99 3.02 2.64 -0.31
N ALA A 100 2.58 3.84 0.07
CA ALA A 100 1.38 4.02 0.88
C ALA A 100 0.15 3.42 0.19
N ARG A 101 0.05 3.58 -1.14
CA ARG A 101 -1.10 3.09 -1.87
C ARG A 101 -1.13 1.58 -2.03
N ILE A 102 0.03 0.96 -2.27
CA ILE A 102 0.13 -0.51 -2.27
C ILE A 102 -0.20 -1.06 -0.88
N ALA A 103 0.26 -0.39 0.18
CA ALA A 103 -0.03 -0.79 1.57
C ALA A 103 -1.53 -0.76 1.88
N GLU A 104 -2.23 0.30 1.47
CA GLU A 104 -3.68 0.44 1.63
C GLU A 104 -4.43 -0.70 0.92
N ILE A 105 -4.11 -0.97 -0.35
CA ILE A 105 -4.73 -2.05 -1.12
C ILE A 105 -4.51 -3.41 -0.47
N ALA A 106 -3.29 -3.69 -0.01
CA ALA A 106 -2.96 -4.95 0.63
C ALA A 106 -3.71 -5.12 1.97
N ALA A 107 -3.80 -4.04 2.77
CA ALA A 107 -4.53 -4.03 4.03
C ALA A 107 -6.04 -4.23 3.84
N ASP A 108 -6.64 -3.51 2.87
CA ASP A 108 -8.05 -3.64 2.53
C ASP A 108 -8.37 -5.06 2.06
N SER A 109 -7.56 -5.61 1.16
CA SER A 109 -7.73 -6.97 0.64
C SER A 109 -7.68 -8.02 1.77
N ASN A 110 -6.74 -7.86 2.70
CA ASN A 110 -6.66 -8.72 3.88
C ASN A 110 -7.89 -8.55 4.81
N CYS A 111 -8.40 -7.32 4.98
CA CYS A 111 -9.62 -7.06 5.75
C CYS A 111 -10.83 -7.80 5.14
N TYR A 112 -11.00 -7.74 3.82
CA TYR A 112 -12.05 -8.47 3.11
C TYR A 112 -11.95 -9.99 3.30
N LEU A 113 -10.75 -10.56 3.18
CA LEU A 113 -10.51 -11.99 3.43
C LEU A 113 -10.88 -12.39 4.87
N GLN A 114 -10.43 -11.61 5.85
CA GLN A 114 -10.75 -11.88 7.26
C GLN A 114 -12.25 -11.79 7.54
N ARG A 115 -12.96 -10.85 6.90
CA ARG A 115 -14.42 -10.74 7.00
C ARG A 115 -15.11 -11.97 6.42
N ARG A 116 -14.73 -12.40 5.21
CA ARG A 116 -15.28 -13.60 4.56
C ARG A 116 -15.04 -14.87 5.38
N LEU A 117 -13.84 -15.02 5.93
CA LEU A 117 -13.51 -16.14 6.81
C LEU A 117 -14.41 -16.15 8.06
N THR A 118 -14.59 -14.99 8.68
CA THR A 118 -15.45 -14.82 9.85
C THR A 118 -16.90 -15.19 9.54
N ASP A 119 -17.42 -14.75 8.40
CA ASP A 119 -18.80 -15.04 8.00
C ASP A 119 -19.01 -16.53 7.69
N ARG A 120 -18.05 -17.16 7.01
CA ARG A 120 -18.06 -18.63 6.79
C ARG A 120 -18.03 -19.40 8.12
N LEU A 121 -17.25 -18.95 9.09
CA LEU A 121 -17.20 -19.57 10.42
C LEU A 121 -18.52 -19.40 11.19
N LYS A 122 -19.19 -18.25 11.09
CA LYS A 122 -20.52 -18.03 11.70
C LYS A 122 -21.56 -18.96 11.09
N VAL A 123 -21.61 -19.07 9.77
CA VAL A 123 -22.53 -20.00 9.07
C VAL A 123 -22.27 -21.44 9.50
N ALA A 124 -21.01 -21.88 9.51
CA ALA A 124 -20.65 -23.23 9.93
C ALA A 124 -21.07 -23.53 11.39
N ARG A 125 -20.98 -22.55 12.30
CA ARG A 125 -21.45 -22.69 13.69
C ARG A 125 -22.96 -22.80 13.77
N SER A 126 -23.69 -21.97 13.02
CA SER A 126 -25.15 -22.01 12.97
C SER A 126 -25.69 -23.33 12.38
N SER A 127 -25.00 -23.89 11.38
CA SER A 127 -25.38 -25.19 10.81
C SER A 127 -25.20 -26.34 11.79
N ARG A 128 -24.16 -26.28 12.63
CA ARG A 128 -23.92 -27.31 13.67
C ARG A 128 -24.99 -27.26 14.76
N SER A 129 -25.34 -26.08 15.25
CA SER A 129 -26.41 -25.95 16.27
C SER A 129 -27.77 -26.44 15.76
N CYS A 130 -28.09 -26.22 14.47
CA CYS A 130 -29.33 -26.70 13.88
C CYS A 130 -29.36 -28.24 13.71
N PHE A 131 -28.21 -28.86 13.41
CA PHE A 131 -28.10 -30.32 13.31
C PHE A 131 -28.24 -31.01 14.68
N ASP A 132 -27.65 -30.43 15.73
CA ASP A 132 -27.72 -30.95 17.09
C ASP A 132 -29.15 -30.89 17.67
N GLU A 133 -29.91 -29.83 17.33
CA GLU A 133 -31.34 -29.71 17.69
C GLU A 133 -32.20 -30.76 16.98
N TYR A 134 -31.96 -30.99 15.68
CA TYR A 134 -32.74 -31.97 14.90
C TYR A 134 -32.48 -33.42 15.39
N SER A 135 -31.22 -33.76 15.68
CA SER A 135 -30.86 -35.08 16.21
C SER A 135 -31.44 -35.35 17.60
N SER A 136 -31.61 -34.31 18.41
CA SER A 136 -32.21 -34.43 19.75
C SER A 136 -33.73 -34.60 19.71
N GLN A 137 -34.37 -34.12 18.64
CA GLN A 137 -35.81 -34.22 18.44
C GLN A 137 -36.24 -35.59 17.89
N GLU A 138 -35.43 -36.22 17.03
CA GLU A 138 -35.68 -37.59 16.55
C GLU A 138 -35.51 -38.65 17.66
N ALA A 139 -34.58 -38.45 18.61
CA ALA A 139 -34.35 -39.36 19.72
C ALA A 139 -35.47 -39.38 20.79
N ASN A 140 -36.36 -38.38 20.80
CA ASN A 140 -37.44 -38.24 21.78
C ASN A 140 -38.82 -38.74 21.28
N HIS A 141 -38.88 -39.23 20.03
CA HIS A 141 -40.10 -39.76 19.41
C HIS A 141 -39.99 -41.24 19.00
N GLY A 142 -38.96 -41.96 19.50
CA GLY A 142 -38.79 -43.41 19.34
C GLY A 142 -39.24 -44.21 20.55
#